data_AF-A0A7X7U425-F1
#
_entry.id   AF-A0A7X7U425-F1
#
_cell.length_a   1.000
_cell.length_b   1.000
_cell.length_c   1.000
_cell.angle_alpha   90.00
_cell.angle_beta   90.00
_cell.angle_gamma   90.00
#
_symmetry.space_group_name_H-M   'P 1'
#
loop_
_entity.id
_entity.type
_entity.pdbx_description
1 polymer ?
#
loop_
_entity_poly.entity_id
_entity_poly.type
_entity_poly.pdbx_seq_one_letter_code
_entity_poly.pdbx_strand_id
1 'polypeptide(L)'
;RGDPSVKRELCTMLRDPNMVAMTNVRWRATRALGEIGTRDDLPFLEQLSRDDSLEVINFWGPIFEMINGQYVNNTGSRMAPIREESDPAWKTARRMFPIREAARQAMQAIKQRFAE
;
A
#
# COMPACT_ATOMS: atom_id res chain seq x y z
N ARG A 1 15.84 -5.81 16.71
CA ARG A 1 16.00 -4.76 15.66
C ARG A 1 16.18 -5.47 14.33
N GLY A 2 15.50 -5.04 13.27
CA GLY A 2 15.69 -5.61 11.92
C GLY A 2 17.00 -5.17 11.29
N ASP A 3 17.39 -5.82 10.19
CA ASP A 3 18.61 -5.51 9.45
C ASP A 3 18.39 -4.30 8.52
N PRO A 4 19.02 -3.14 8.75
CA PRO A 4 18.87 -1.97 7.89
C PRO A 4 19.51 -2.13 6.50
N SER A 5 20.31 -3.18 6.27
CA SER A 5 20.93 -3.45 4.97
C SER A 5 19.89 -3.70 3.86
N VAL A 6 18.71 -4.23 4.21
CA VAL A 6 17.65 -4.61 3.25
C VAL A 6 16.75 -3.44 2.81
N LYS A 7 16.96 -2.23 3.35
CA LYS A 7 16.11 -1.06 3.04
C LYS A 7 16.05 -0.76 1.54
N ARG A 8 17.19 -0.87 0.87
CA ARG A 8 17.29 -0.57 -0.56
C ARG A 8 16.45 -1.55 -1.38
N GLU A 9 16.49 -2.83 -1.02
CA GLU A 9 15.76 -3.90 -1.66
C GLU A 9 14.25 -3.73 -1.42
N LEU A 10 13.84 -3.36 -0.21
CA LEU A 10 12.43 -3.04 0.09
C LEU A 10 11.92 -1.84 -0.73
N CYS A 11 12.69 -0.74 -0.78
CA CYS A 11 12.33 0.43 -1.60
C CYS A 11 12.27 0.10 -3.10
N THR A 12 13.16 -0.76 -3.57
CA THR A 12 13.18 -1.22 -4.97
C THR A 12 11.92 -2.05 -5.27
N MET A 13 11.60 -3.02 -4.40
CA MET A 13 10.40 -3.85 -4.53
C MET A 13 9.10 -3.04 -4.50
N LEU A 14 9.02 -2.01 -3.64
CA LEU A 14 7.84 -1.15 -3.53
C LEU A 14 7.61 -0.25 -4.76
N ARG A 15 8.68 0.04 -5.52
CA ARG A 15 8.64 0.79 -6.79
C ARG A 15 8.43 -0.10 -8.02
N ASP A 16 8.61 -1.41 -7.89
CA ASP A 16 8.50 -2.33 -9.01
C ASP A 16 7.05 -2.38 -9.52
N PRO A 17 6.78 -2.02 -10.78
CA PRO A 17 5.43 -2.06 -11.34
C PRO A 17 4.83 -3.47 -11.34
N ASN A 18 5.65 -4.52 -11.38
CA ASN A 18 5.18 -5.91 -11.33
C ASN A 18 4.71 -6.32 -9.94
N MET A 19 5.08 -5.55 -8.92
CA MET A 19 4.74 -5.85 -7.54
C MET A 19 3.44 -5.20 -7.09
N VAL A 20 2.86 -4.25 -7.85
CA VAL A 20 1.76 -3.39 -7.39
C VAL A 20 0.57 -4.19 -6.83
N ALA A 21 0.26 -5.34 -7.43
CA ALA A 21 -0.82 -6.25 -6.99
C ALA A 21 -0.45 -7.19 -5.83
N MET A 22 0.81 -7.19 -5.39
CA MET A 22 1.27 -7.98 -4.24
C MET A 22 0.96 -7.26 -2.94
N THR A 23 -0.32 -6.93 -2.70
CA THR A 23 -0.81 -6.11 -1.59
C THR A 23 -0.19 -6.49 -0.25
N ASN A 24 -0.24 -7.77 0.09
CA ASN A 24 0.30 -8.27 1.36
C ASN A 24 1.81 -8.08 1.48
N VAL A 25 2.55 -8.32 0.39
CA VAL A 25 4.01 -8.16 0.38
C VAL A 25 4.38 -6.69 0.50
N ARG A 26 3.72 -5.82 -0.27
CA ARG A 26 3.96 -4.37 -0.23
C ARG A 26 3.61 -3.79 1.12
N TRP A 27 2.49 -4.18 1.72
CA TRP A 27 2.11 -3.73 3.06
C TRP A 27 3.15 -4.12 4.11
N ARG A 28 3.64 -5.37 4.07
CA ARG A 28 4.72 -5.83 4.96
C ARG A 28 6.03 -5.10 4.72
N ALA A 29 6.41 -4.86 3.46
CA ALA A 29 7.61 -4.12 3.11
C ALA A 29 7.56 -2.67 3.64
N THR A 30 6.44 -1.98 3.45
CA THR A 30 6.24 -0.62 3.98
C THR A 30 6.28 -0.58 5.51
N ARG A 31 5.70 -1.58 6.19
CA ARG A 31 5.80 -1.69 7.64
C ARG A 31 7.22 -1.96 8.12
N ALA A 32 7.95 -2.85 7.44
CA ALA A 32 9.34 -3.12 7.74
C ALA A 32 10.19 -1.85 7.62
N LEU A 33 9.97 -1.02 6.58
CA LEU A 33 10.60 0.31 6.48
C LEU A 33 10.27 1.22 7.67
N GLY A 34 9.09 1.13 8.26
CA GLY A 34 8.77 1.81 9.51
C GLY A 34 9.66 1.36 10.68
N GLU A 35 10.02 0.07 10.74
CA GLU A 35 10.82 -0.52 11.81
C GLU A 35 12.32 -0.29 11.64
N ILE A 36 12.84 -0.42 10.42
CA ILE A 36 14.29 -0.35 10.11
C ILE A 36 14.71 0.98 9.48
N GLY A 37 13.76 1.78 9.00
CA GLY A 37 14.01 3.03 8.29
C GLY A 37 14.60 4.13 9.16
N THR A 38 15.17 5.11 8.48
CA THR A 38 15.85 6.30 9.01
C THR A 38 15.18 7.57 8.49
N ARG A 39 15.62 8.74 8.96
CA ARG A 39 15.08 10.03 8.47
C ARG A 39 15.22 10.19 6.95
N ASP A 40 16.26 9.62 6.35
CA ASP A 40 16.50 9.66 4.90
C ASP A 40 15.45 8.90 4.08
N ASP A 41 14.69 8.00 4.72
CA ASP A 41 13.63 7.23 4.08
C ASP A 41 12.27 7.97 4.11
N LEU A 42 12.16 9.08 4.84
CA LEU A 42 10.91 9.86 4.95
C LEU A 42 10.40 10.41 3.61
N PRO A 43 11.22 10.97 2.71
CA PRO A 43 10.73 11.46 1.41
C PRO A 43 10.11 10.34 0.56
N PHE A 44 10.71 9.14 0.60
CA PHE A 44 10.16 7.98 -0.10
C PHE A 44 8.80 7.55 0.47
N LEU A 45 8.69 7.46 1.79
CA LEU A 45 7.44 7.09 2.45
C LEU A 45 6.36 8.17 2.28
N GLU A 46 6.74 9.45 2.21
CA GLU A 46 5.83 10.55 1.92
C GLU A 46 5.24 10.41 0.52
N GLN A 47 6.10 10.15 -0.48
CA GLN A 47 5.66 9.87 -1.84
C GLN A 47 4.72 8.67 -1.88
N LEU A 48 5.10 7.55 -1.26
CA LEU A 48 4.29 6.33 -1.21
C LEU A 48 2.92 6.56 -0.53
N SER A 49 2.86 7.45 0.47
CA SER A 49 1.62 7.80 1.18
C SER A 49 0.60 8.58 0.35
N ARG A 50 1.02 9.12 -0.80
CA ARG A 50 0.21 9.92 -1.72
C ARG A 50 -0.07 9.17 -3.01
N ASP A 51 0.96 8.56 -3.57
CA ASP A 51 0.96 8.15 -4.97
C ASP A 51 0.62 6.67 -5.17
N ASP A 52 0.58 5.87 -4.09
CA ASP A 52 0.28 4.44 -4.23
C ASP A 52 -1.10 4.21 -4.89
N SER A 53 -1.16 3.34 -5.89
CA SER A 53 -2.34 3.14 -6.73
C SER A 53 -3.32 2.09 -6.21
N LEU A 54 -2.97 1.36 -5.15
CA LEU A 54 -3.81 0.29 -4.62
C LEU A 54 -4.97 0.88 -3.81
N GLU A 55 -6.17 0.53 -4.24
CA GLU A 55 -7.42 0.76 -3.52
C GLU A 55 -8.03 -0.59 -3.16
N VAL A 56 -8.42 -0.75 -1.90
CA VAL A 56 -9.18 -1.91 -1.42
C VAL A 56 -10.61 -1.46 -1.15
N ILE A 57 -11.56 -2.10 -1.82
CA ILE A 57 -12.97 -1.76 -1.75
C ILE A 57 -13.70 -2.87 -1.02
N ASN A 58 -14.38 -2.51 0.07
CA ASN A 58 -15.16 -3.42 0.88
C ASN A 58 -16.64 -3.04 0.80
N PHE A 59 -17.45 -3.95 0.26
CA PHE A 59 -18.91 -3.80 0.16
C PHE A 59 -19.64 -4.48 1.34
N TRP A 60 -19.08 -4.41 2.54
CA TRP A 60 -19.58 -5.09 3.75
C TRP A 60 -19.71 -6.61 3.60
N GLY A 61 -18.80 -7.21 2.85
CA GLY A 61 -18.82 -8.63 2.52
C GLY A 61 -17.64 -8.96 1.62
N PRO A 62 -17.82 -9.01 0.27
CA PRO A 62 -16.69 -9.22 -0.61
C PRO A 62 -15.76 -8.00 -0.61
N ILE A 63 -14.47 -8.29 -0.59
CA ILE A 63 -13.38 -7.31 -0.66
C ILE A 63 -12.71 -7.47 -2.02
N PHE A 64 -12.44 -6.35 -2.68
CA PHE A 64 -11.78 -6.34 -3.98
C PHE A 64 -10.60 -5.37 -3.98
N GLU A 65 -9.61 -5.71 -4.79
CA GLU A 65 -8.43 -4.89 -5.02
C GLU A 65 -8.57 -4.20 -6.38
N MET A 66 -8.22 -2.92 -6.41
CA MET A 66 -8.19 -2.13 -7.62
C MET A 66 -6.86 -1.39 -7.72
N ILE A 67 -6.30 -1.37 -8.93
CA ILE A 67 -5.10 -0.63 -9.26
C ILE A 67 -5.47 0.35 -10.35
N ASN A 68 -5.29 1.65 -10.10
CA ASN A 68 -5.65 2.72 -11.04
C ASN A 68 -7.09 2.58 -11.58
N GLY A 69 -8.05 2.27 -10.71
CA GLY A 69 -9.45 2.11 -11.10
C GLY A 69 -9.80 0.79 -11.80
N GLN A 70 -8.87 -0.16 -11.91
CA GLN A 70 -9.13 -1.46 -12.54
C GLN A 70 -9.06 -2.61 -11.54
N TYR A 71 -10.03 -3.52 -11.60
CA TYR A 71 -10.05 -4.74 -10.79
C TYR A 71 -8.86 -5.64 -11.12
N VAL A 72 -8.27 -6.22 -10.07
CA VAL A 72 -7.20 -7.21 -10.19
C VAL A 72 -7.51 -8.47 -9.38
N ASN A 73 -7.04 -9.62 -9.85
CA ASN A 73 -7.06 -10.86 -9.07
C ASN A 73 -5.81 -11.00 -8.20
N ASN A 74 -5.74 -12.11 -7.45
CA ASN A 74 -4.60 -12.48 -6.60
C ASN A 74 -3.29 -12.77 -7.35
N THR A 75 -3.29 -12.77 -8.68
CA THR A 75 -2.07 -12.87 -9.51
C THR A 75 -1.64 -11.52 -10.07
N GLY A 76 -2.40 -10.45 -9.82
CA GLY A 76 -2.21 -9.13 -10.42
C GLY A 76 -2.71 -8.98 -11.84
N SER A 77 -3.36 -10.01 -12.39
CA SER A 77 -3.99 -9.92 -13.70
C SER A 77 -5.24 -9.03 -13.62
N ARG A 78 -5.41 -8.17 -14.63
CA ARG A 78 -6.62 -7.34 -14.78
C ARG A 78 -7.84 -8.23 -14.94
N MET A 79 -8.93 -7.84 -14.30
CA MET A 79 -10.21 -8.52 -14.35
C MET A 79 -11.29 -7.61 -14.93
N ALA A 80 -12.33 -8.23 -15.48
CA ALA A 80 -13.57 -7.54 -15.77
C ALA A 80 -14.16 -6.96 -14.47
N PRO A 81 -14.92 -5.84 -14.56
CA PRO A 81 -15.60 -5.29 -13.40
C PRO A 81 -16.52 -6.32 -12.73
N ILE A 82 -16.34 -6.50 -11.43
CA ILE A 82 -17.22 -7.37 -10.64
C ILE A 82 -18.54 -6.65 -10.33
N ARG A 83 -18.49 -5.31 -10.23
CA ARG A 83 -19.64 -4.42 -10.13
C ARG A 83 -19.43 -3.24 -11.08
N GLU A 84 -20.49 -2.85 -11.77
CA GLU A 84 -20.50 -1.64 -12.59
C GLU A 84 -20.48 -0.38 -11.70
N GLU A 85 -19.95 0.73 -12.18
CA GLU A 85 -19.91 2.00 -11.42
C GLU A 85 -21.30 2.53 -11.05
N SER A 86 -22.32 2.14 -11.81
CA SER A 86 -23.73 2.49 -11.57
C SER A 86 -24.34 1.76 -10.37
N ASP A 87 -23.69 0.70 -9.86
CA ASP A 87 -24.21 -0.13 -8.77
C ASP A 87 -24.38 0.71 -7.48
N PRO A 88 -25.59 0.77 -6.89
CA PRO A 88 -25.84 1.51 -5.65
C PRO A 88 -24.92 1.13 -4.48
N ALA A 89 -24.35 -0.09 -4.48
CA ALA A 89 -23.42 -0.55 -3.47
C ALA A 89 -22.16 0.34 -3.38
N TRP A 90 -21.77 1.03 -4.46
CA TRP A 90 -20.65 1.98 -4.44
C TRP A 90 -20.84 3.14 -3.48
N LYS A 91 -22.09 3.51 -3.18
CA LYS A 91 -22.42 4.61 -2.24
C LYS A 91 -22.13 4.23 -0.79
N THR A 92 -22.16 2.94 -0.48
CA THR A 92 -21.94 2.43 0.88
C THR A 92 -20.61 1.70 1.02
N ALA A 93 -19.88 1.53 -0.09
CA ALA A 93 -18.58 0.87 -0.12
C ALA A 93 -17.54 1.61 0.72
N ARG A 94 -16.81 0.86 1.54
CA ARG A 94 -15.64 1.39 2.24
C ARG A 94 -14.41 1.27 1.35
N ARG A 95 -13.78 2.41 1.05
CA ARG A 95 -12.52 2.50 0.31
C ARG A 95 -11.36 2.63 1.30
N MET A 96 -10.30 1.86 1.09
CA MET A 96 -9.12 1.82 1.94
C MET A 96 -7.87 1.87 1.07
N PHE A 97 -6.82 2.53 1.57
CA PHE A 97 -5.54 2.67 0.85
C PHE A 97 -4.41 2.06 1.69
N PRO A 98 -4.34 0.73 1.82
CA PRO A 98 -3.54 0.08 2.85
C PRO A 98 -2.04 0.42 2.79
N ILE A 99 -1.48 0.60 1.59
CA ILE A 99 -0.07 0.97 1.42
C ILE A 99 0.15 2.43 1.80
N ARG A 100 -0.77 3.33 1.45
CA ARG A 100 -0.70 4.73 1.83
C ARG A 100 -0.76 4.89 3.34
N GLU A 101 -1.69 4.18 3.98
CA GLU A 101 -1.86 4.17 5.43
C GLU A 101 -0.63 3.58 6.13
N ALA A 102 -0.09 2.46 5.64
CA ALA A 102 1.14 1.88 6.16
C ALA A 102 2.33 2.84 6.04
N ALA A 103 2.44 3.60 4.94
CA ALA A 103 3.51 4.56 4.75
C ALA A 103 3.42 5.72 5.76
N ARG A 104 2.21 6.22 6.06
CA ARG A 104 2.00 7.23 7.11
C ARG A 104 2.41 6.71 8.48
N GLN A 105 2.05 5.48 8.80
CA GLN A 105 2.44 4.83 10.07
C GLN A 105 3.96 4.65 10.14
N ALA A 106 4.60 4.21 9.06
CA ALA A 106 6.06 4.07 8.99
C ALA A 106 6.77 5.41 9.22
N MET A 107 6.29 6.50 8.60
CA MET A 107 6.84 7.84 8.85
C MET A 107 6.69 8.26 10.31
N GLN A 108 5.54 8.00 10.94
CA GLN A 108 5.33 8.32 12.36
C GLN A 108 6.30 7.54 13.25
N ALA A 109 6.47 6.24 13.00
CA ALA A 109 7.39 5.38 13.76
C ALA A 109 8.85 5.84 13.64
N ILE A 110 9.27 6.25 12.44
CA ILE A 110 10.61 6.83 12.23
C ILE A 110 10.72 8.15 13.02
N LYS A 111 9.77 9.08 12.85
CA LYS A 111 9.81 10.39 13.52
C LYS A 111 9.88 10.26 15.05
N GLN A 112 9.09 9.37 15.64
CA GLN A 112 9.09 9.13 17.09
C GLN A 112 10.46 8.64 17.59
N ARG A 113 11.08 7.70 16.87
CA ARG A 113 12.39 7.13 17.26
C ARG A 113 13.53 8.15 17.25
N PHE A 114 13.41 9.21 16.46
CA PHE A 114 14.40 10.27 16.38
C PHE A 114 13.93 11.58 17.03
N ALA A 115 12.81 11.57 17.75
CA ALA A 115 12.37 12.69 18.59
C ALA A 115 12.92 12.59 20.02
N GLU A 116 13.36 11.39 20.41
CA GLU A 116 14.17 11.10 21.60
C GLU A 116 15.67 11.31 21.33
#